data_AF-A0AAU5IDM6-F1
#
_entry.id   AF-A0AAU5IDM6-F1
#
_cell.length_a   1.000
_cell.length_b   1.000
_cell.length_c   1.000
_cell.angle_alpha   90.00
_cell.angle_beta   90.00
_cell.angle_gamma   90.00
#
_symmetry.space_group_name_H-M   'P 1'
#
loop_
_entity.id
_entity.type
_entity.pdbx_description
1 polymer ?
#
loop_
_entity_poly.entity_id
_entity_poly.type
_entity_poly.pdbx_seq_one_letter_code
_entity_poly.pdbx_strand_id
1 'polypeptide(L)'
;MTVTVPGAQIREVKVTGQTLAVVLFEESSTDADMTVQHRNEAVVAALGREIAAIVSDAAPSGSRRPVQRQLVSVWPLRVLADLRNRVRHGSPWWRRALWYMVLGFPLAVLLPVEPRPLGPVAWLLLPLGVASLRAWVSMAELDKRWVMWRRGITVRARFESDPHRDSTSSYIVHFRTLDGRKVTVNGQVRGHREEIRYDPQDSSRVLVPTRVAWLGVALAAFMLIGFWGVVFSIPAVLWLIGLLALPF
;
A
#
# COMPACT_ATOMS: atom_id res chain seq x y z
N MET A 1 15.30 30.25 -30.25
CA MET A 1 16.06 31.40 -29.74
C MET A 1 16.59 31.01 -28.36
N THR A 2 17.90 30.91 -28.19
CA THR A 2 18.55 30.34 -27.00
C THR A 2 19.07 31.46 -26.12
N VAL A 3 18.62 31.52 -24.86
CA VAL A 3 19.18 32.40 -23.84
C VAL A 3 19.91 31.52 -22.84
N THR A 4 21.21 31.72 -22.73
CA THR A 4 22.08 31.08 -21.73
C THR A 4 22.21 32.01 -20.54
N VAL A 5 21.92 31.52 -19.33
CA VAL A 5 22.23 32.23 -18.08
C VAL A 5 23.27 31.39 -17.34
N PRO A 6 24.45 31.94 -16.99
CA PRO A 6 25.46 31.22 -16.22
C PRO A 6 25.04 31.11 -14.74
N GLY A 7 25.31 29.95 -14.13
CA GLY A 7 25.23 29.74 -12.68
C GLY A 7 26.61 29.82 -12.02
N ALA A 8 26.64 30.13 -10.72
CA ALA A 8 27.88 30.31 -9.94
C ALA A 8 28.78 29.06 -9.95
N GLN A 9 30.08 29.25 -10.17
CA GLN A 9 31.09 28.19 -10.15
C GLN A 9 31.89 28.24 -8.85
N ILE A 10 32.35 27.10 -8.33
CA ILE A 10 33.16 27.03 -7.09
C ILE A 10 34.63 26.86 -7.47
N ARG A 11 35.50 27.74 -6.95
CA ARG A 11 36.94 27.79 -7.27
C ARG A 11 37.81 27.06 -6.27
N GLU A 12 37.59 27.30 -4.99
CA GLU A 12 38.46 26.78 -3.92
C GLU A 12 37.63 26.56 -2.65
N VAL A 13 37.96 25.51 -1.89
CA VAL A 13 37.36 25.24 -0.59
C VAL A 13 38.47 25.19 0.46
N LYS A 14 38.38 26.07 1.45
CA LYS A 14 39.30 26.11 2.59
C LYS A 14 38.57 25.66 3.84
N VAL A 15 39.12 24.68 4.53
CA VAL A 15 38.58 24.19 5.81
C VAL A 15 39.49 24.64 6.94
N THR A 16 38.93 25.33 7.92
CA THR A 16 39.64 25.77 9.13
C THR A 16 38.86 25.34 10.37
N GLY A 17 39.17 24.16 10.91
CA GLY A 17 38.46 23.59 12.08
C GLY A 17 36.95 23.42 11.83
N GLN A 18 36.14 24.22 12.51
CA GLN A 18 34.67 24.18 12.44
C GLN A 18 34.06 25.04 11.31
N THR A 19 34.89 25.67 10.48
CA THR A 19 34.44 26.54 9.38
C THR A 19 34.91 26.03 8.03
N LEU A 20 34.00 26.07 7.06
CA LEU A 20 34.24 25.78 5.65
C LEU A 20 34.00 27.06 4.85
N ALA A 21 35.04 27.58 4.20
CA ALA A 21 34.98 28.72 3.30
C ALA A 21 35.01 28.23 1.86
N VAL A 22 34.03 28.64 1.05
CA VAL A 22 33.90 28.32 -0.37
C VAL A 22 34.07 29.60 -1.17
N VAL A 23 35.11 29.65 -2.00
CA VAL A 23 35.39 30.78 -2.89
C VAL A 23 34.64 30.54 -4.20
N LEU A 24 33.74 31.44 -4.58
CA LEU A 24 32.93 31.35 -5.80
C LEU A 24 33.55 32.18 -6.93
N PHE A 25 33.49 31.67 -8.15
CA PHE A 25 33.78 32.39 -9.39
C PHE A 25 32.51 33.14 -9.79
N GLU A 26 32.51 34.46 -9.62
CA GLU A 26 31.52 35.34 -10.23
C GLU A 26 32.25 36.28 -11.20
N GLU A 27 31.75 36.37 -12.44
CA GLU A 27 32.37 37.11 -13.54
C GLU A 27 32.31 38.65 -13.35
N SER A 28 31.83 39.11 -12.20
CA SER A 28 31.76 40.52 -11.81
C SER A 28 32.33 40.76 -10.40
N SER A 29 33.65 40.90 -10.36
CA SER A 29 34.44 41.80 -9.47
C SER A 29 34.29 41.73 -7.95
N THR A 30 33.82 40.66 -7.32
CA THR A 30 34.06 40.45 -5.88
C THR A 30 34.13 38.96 -5.58
N ASP A 31 35.30 38.45 -5.14
CA ASP A 31 35.42 37.10 -4.57
C ASP A 31 34.49 37.03 -3.35
N ALA A 32 33.30 36.46 -3.55
CA ALA A 32 32.32 36.28 -2.49
C ALA A 32 32.65 34.99 -1.74
N ASP A 33 33.28 35.13 -0.58
CA ASP A 33 33.55 34.02 0.32
C ASP A 33 32.26 33.60 1.03
N MET A 34 31.76 32.41 0.72
CA MET A 34 30.65 31.81 1.46
C MET A 34 31.20 30.96 2.60
N THR A 35 30.99 31.39 3.84
CA THR A 35 31.43 30.65 5.03
C THR A 35 30.27 29.87 5.67
N VAL A 36 30.45 28.56 5.85
CA VAL A 36 29.53 27.69 6.57
C VAL A 36 30.21 27.24 7.86
N GLN A 37 29.58 27.52 9.02
CA GLN A 37 30.06 27.08 10.33
C GLN A 37 29.22 25.91 10.84
N HIS A 38 29.86 24.88 11.38
CA HIS A 38 29.16 23.74 11.95
C HIS A 38 29.84 23.26 13.24
N ARG A 39 29.05 22.91 14.25
CA ARG A 39 29.51 22.55 15.61
C ARG A 39 30.41 21.31 15.65
N ASN A 40 30.32 20.45 14.65
CA ASN A 40 31.08 19.22 14.55
C ASN A 40 32.14 19.33 13.45
N GLU A 41 33.41 19.39 13.86
CA GLU A 41 34.59 19.49 12.99
C GLU A 41 34.73 18.29 12.04
N ALA A 42 34.34 17.09 12.47
CA ALA A 42 34.43 15.89 11.63
C ALA A 42 33.47 15.97 10.43
N VAL A 43 32.32 16.63 10.60
CA VAL A 43 31.33 16.85 9.52
C VAL A 43 31.84 17.89 8.54
N VAL A 44 32.47 18.96 9.03
CA VAL A 44 33.09 20.00 8.19
C VAL A 44 34.24 19.43 7.37
N ALA A 45 35.09 18.60 7.98
CA ALA A 45 36.19 17.94 7.31
C ALA A 45 35.75 16.84 6.32
N ALA A 46 34.60 16.20 6.55
CA ALA A 46 34.01 15.26 5.61
C ALA A 46 33.41 15.98 4.40
N LEU A 47 32.61 17.03 4.65
CA LEU A 47 32.00 17.84 3.60
C LEU A 47 33.05 18.57 2.74
N GLY A 48 34.10 19.11 3.37
CA GLY A 48 35.22 19.72 2.66
C GLY A 48 35.97 18.73 1.76
N ARG A 49 36.16 17.48 2.21
CA ARG A 49 36.75 16.43 1.38
C ARG A 49 35.86 16.01 0.22
N GLU A 50 34.55 15.94 0.43
CA GLU A 50 33.58 15.59 -0.62
C GLU A 50 33.53 16.67 -1.71
N ILE A 51 33.49 17.95 -1.32
CA ILE A 51 33.50 19.06 -2.27
C ILE A 51 34.85 19.16 -2.98
N ALA A 52 35.97 18.98 -2.26
CA ALA A 52 37.30 18.97 -2.87
C ALA A 52 37.48 17.81 -3.88
N ALA A 53 36.91 16.63 -3.60
CA ALA A 53 36.91 15.51 -4.55
C ALA A 53 36.11 15.84 -5.82
N ILE A 54 34.94 16.47 -5.67
CA ILE A 54 34.11 16.90 -6.82
C ILE A 54 34.82 17.97 -7.66
N VAL A 55 35.53 18.90 -7.02
CA VAL A 55 36.33 19.94 -7.70
C VAL A 55 37.57 19.33 -8.38
N SER A 56 38.24 18.37 -7.75
CA SER A 56 39.40 17.68 -8.31
C SER A 56 39.07 16.77 -9.50
N ASP A 57 37.87 16.16 -9.53
CA ASP A 57 37.39 15.36 -10.66
C ASP A 57 36.88 16.22 -11.84
N ALA A 58 36.70 17.53 -11.61
CA ALA A 58 36.38 18.49 -12.65
C ALA A 58 37.67 19.00 -13.32
N ALA A 59 38.32 18.15 -14.13
CA ALA A 59 39.43 18.57 -14.97
C ALA A 59 39.04 19.80 -15.84
N PRO A 60 39.98 20.73 -16.09
CA PRO A 60 39.66 22.03 -16.66
C PRO A 60 39.34 21.91 -18.15
N SER A 61 38.19 22.48 -18.51
CA SER A 61 37.78 22.89 -19.86
C SER A 61 37.82 21.83 -20.98
N GLY A 62 36.63 21.56 -21.52
CA GLY A 62 36.50 21.10 -22.91
C GLY A 62 35.45 20.02 -23.10
N SER A 63 34.22 20.42 -23.42
CA SER A 63 33.14 19.57 -23.95
C SER A 63 32.39 18.64 -22.99
N ARG A 64 31.70 19.19 -21.98
CA ARG A 64 30.49 18.50 -21.48
C ARG A 64 29.35 18.71 -22.48
N ARG A 65 28.84 17.60 -23.03
CA ARG A 65 27.74 17.58 -24.02
C ARG A 65 26.57 18.43 -23.52
N PRO A 66 25.95 19.25 -24.39
CA PRO A 66 24.79 20.03 -23.99
C PRO A 66 23.70 19.07 -23.50
N VAL A 67 23.13 19.36 -22.34
CA VAL A 67 21.99 18.63 -21.80
C VAL A 67 20.83 18.80 -22.76
N GLN A 68 20.62 17.81 -23.64
CA GLN A 68 19.42 17.73 -24.48
C GLN A 68 18.24 17.42 -23.57
N ARG A 69 17.47 18.45 -23.23
CA ARG A 69 16.13 18.25 -22.67
C ARG A 69 15.25 17.69 -23.77
N GLN A 70 14.93 16.41 -23.63
CA GLN A 70 13.98 15.68 -24.47
C GLN A 70 12.62 16.39 -24.44
N LEU A 71 12.12 16.78 -25.62
CA LEU A 71 10.77 17.33 -25.77
C LEU A 71 9.75 16.32 -25.25
N VAL A 72 8.99 16.75 -24.25
CA VAL A 72 7.85 16.04 -23.68
C VAL A 72 6.79 15.90 -24.77
N SER A 73 6.57 14.67 -25.25
CA SER A 73 5.53 14.35 -26.21
C SER A 73 4.16 14.80 -25.73
N VAL A 74 3.46 15.53 -26.61
CA VAL A 74 2.14 16.11 -26.37
C VAL A 74 1.08 15.01 -26.19
N TRP A 75 0.18 15.25 -25.24
CA TRP A 75 -1.06 14.53 -24.96
C TRP A 75 -1.85 14.31 -26.27
N PRO A 76 -2.21 13.06 -26.69
CA PRO A 76 -2.87 11.98 -25.92
C PRO A 76 -2.15 10.62 -25.95
N LEU A 77 -1.00 10.51 -26.64
CA LEU A 77 -0.28 9.24 -26.82
C LEU A 77 0.32 8.67 -25.52
N ARG A 78 0.60 9.54 -24.53
CA ARG A 78 1.03 9.10 -23.19
C ARG A 78 -0.03 8.31 -22.46
N VAL A 79 -1.31 8.69 -22.58
CA VAL A 79 -2.41 7.99 -21.90
C VAL A 79 -2.55 6.59 -22.48
N LEU A 80 -2.52 6.46 -23.81
CA LEU A 80 -2.56 5.16 -24.50
C LEU A 80 -1.35 4.28 -24.18
N ALA A 81 -0.14 4.86 -24.16
CA ALA A 81 1.08 4.13 -23.82
C ALA A 81 1.11 3.68 -22.35
N ASP A 82 0.68 4.55 -21.42
CA ASP A 82 0.59 4.24 -19.99
C ASP A 82 -0.53 3.20 -19.72
N LEU A 83 -1.68 3.28 -20.41
CA LEU A 83 -2.72 2.27 -20.32
C LEU A 83 -2.23 0.91 -20.83
N ARG A 84 -1.56 0.87 -21.99
CA ARG A 84 -0.97 -0.35 -22.55
C ARG A 84 0.07 -0.95 -21.60
N ASN A 85 0.89 -0.11 -20.98
CA ASN A 85 1.90 -0.56 -20.03
C ASN A 85 1.28 -1.08 -18.73
N ARG A 86 0.24 -0.42 -18.21
CA ARG A 86 -0.53 -0.88 -17.04
C ARG A 86 -1.37 -2.14 -17.32
N VAL A 87 -1.82 -2.37 -18.55
CA VAL A 87 -2.51 -3.62 -18.91
C VAL A 87 -1.53 -4.80 -18.96
N ARG A 88 -0.30 -4.60 -19.44
CA ARG A 88 0.72 -5.66 -19.53
C ARG A 88 1.46 -5.91 -18.22
N HIS A 89 1.81 -4.85 -17.48
CA HIS A 89 2.66 -4.92 -16.29
C HIS A 89 1.96 -4.46 -14.99
N GLY A 90 0.74 -3.95 -15.08
CA GLY A 90 -0.01 -3.50 -13.90
C GLY A 90 -0.47 -4.65 -13.02
N SER A 91 -0.90 -4.28 -11.81
CA SER A 91 -1.35 -5.21 -10.79
C SER A 91 -2.47 -6.12 -11.31
N PRO A 92 -2.58 -7.37 -10.83
CA PRO A 92 -3.64 -8.28 -11.23
C PRO A 92 -5.04 -7.67 -11.04
N TRP A 93 -5.19 -6.81 -10.02
CA TRP A 93 -6.41 -6.07 -9.73
C TRP A 93 -6.74 -5.03 -10.81
N TRP A 94 -5.74 -4.31 -11.31
CA TRP A 94 -5.94 -3.34 -12.39
C TRP A 94 -6.41 -4.03 -13.67
N ARG A 95 -5.82 -5.18 -14.01
CA ARG A 95 -6.26 -5.95 -15.19
C ARG A 95 -7.69 -6.43 -15.05
N ARG A 96 -8.09 -6.92 -13.86
CA ARG A 96 -9.47 -7.35 -13.59
C ARG A 96 -10.46 -6.19 -13.67
N ALA A 97 -10.12 -5.03 -13.10
CA ALA A 97 -10.94 -3.82 -13.21
C ALA A 97 -11.11 -3.38 -14.66
N LEU A 98 -10.03 -3.43 -15.45
CA LEU A 98 -10.08 -3.10 -16.88
C LEU A 98 -10.95 -4.07 -17.67
N TRP A 99 -10.82 -5.39 -17.44
CA TRP A 99 -11.70 -6.38 -18.07
C TRP A 99 -13.16 -6.20 -17.65
N TYR A 100 -13.41 -5.87 -16.38
CA TYR A 100 -14.76 -5.57 -15.89
C TYR A 100 -15.38 -4.35 -16.59
N MET A 101 -14.58 -3.32 -16.86
CA MET A 101 -15.00 -2.14 -17.62
C MET A 101 -15.22 -2.45 -19.10
N VAL A 102 -14.24 -3.07 -19.75
CA VAL A 102 -14.22 -3.26 -21.21
C VAL A 102 -15.24 -4.32 -21.65
N LEU A 103 -15.42 -5.40 -20.89
CA LEU A 103 -16.37 -6.46 -21.23
C LEU A 103 -17.69 -6.31 -20.49
N GLY A 104 -17.65 -5.98 -19.20
CA GLY A 104 -18.85 -5.96 -18.36
C GLY A 104 -19.81 -4.83 -18.72
N PHE A 105 -19.30 -3.62 -18.98
CA PHE A 105 -20.14 -2.47 -19.33
C PHE A 105 -20.92 -2.66 -20.64
N PRO A 106 -20.29 -3.02 -21.79
CA PRO A 106 -21.05 -3.22 -23.02
C PRO A 106 -22.03 -4.39 -22.90
N LEU A 107 -21.69 -5.47 -22.17
CA LEU A 107 -22.65 -6.56 -21.92
C LEU A 107 -23.87 -6.07 -21.14
N ALA A 108 -23.65 -5.24 -20.12
CA ALA A 108 -24.70 -4.67 -19.27
C ALA A 108 -25.62 -3.70 -20.01
N VAL A 109 -25.11 -3.00 -21.03
CA VAL A 109 -25.86 -2.00 -21.82
C VAL A 109 -26.56 -2.63 -23.04
N LEU A 110 -25.90 -3.57 -23.72
CA LEU A 110 -26.37 -4.10 -25.01
C LEU A 110 -27.36 -5.26 -24.85
N LEU A 111 -27.35 -5.96 -23.72
CA LEU A 111 -28.26 -7.10 -23.53
C LEU A 111 -29.69 -6.65 -23.22
N PRO A 112 -30.69 -7.22 -23.92
CA PRO A 112 -32.09 -6.81 -23.80
C PRO A 112 -32.76 -7.44 -22.56
N VAL A 113 -32.20 -7.21 -21.37
CA VAL A 113 -32.81 -7.64 -20.11
C VAL A 113 -33.80 -6.58 -19.66
N GLU A 114 -35.07 -6.96 -19.50
CA GLU A 114 -36.09 -6.08 -18.94
C GLU A 114 -36.10 -6.16 -17.40
N PRO A 115 -36.15 -5.01 -16.69
CA PRO A 115 -36.16 -3.64 -17.21
C PRO A 115 -34.77 -3.17 -17.70
N ARG A 116 -34.73 -2.41 -18.80
CA ARG A 116 -33.48 -1.91 -19.45
C ARG A 116 -32.44 -1.25 -18.52
N PRO A 117 -32.79 -0.42 -17.51
CA PRO A 117 -31.79 0.16 -16.62
C PRO A 117 -31.17 -0.84 -15.65
N LEU A 118 -31.71 -2.06 -15.53
CA LEU A 118 -31.24 -3.06 -14.57
C LEU A 118 -29.78 -3.47 -14.83
N GLY A 119 -29.38 -3.62 -16.09
CA GLY A 119 -28.00 -3.99 -16.46
C GLY A 119 -26.96 -2.96 -16.03
N PRO A 120 -27.09 -1.68 -16.43
CA PRO A 120 -26.17 -0.63 -16.00
C PRO A 120 -26.12 -0.44 -14.48
N VAL A 121 -27.29 -0.50 -13.82
CA VAL A 121 -27.39 -0.39 -12.35
C VAL A 121 -26.70 -1.57 -11.66
N ALA A 122 -26.94 -2.80 -12.15
CA ALA A 122 -26.25 -4.00 -11.69
C ALA A 122 -24.74 -3.89 -11.83
N TRP A 123 -24.26 -3.43 -12.99
CA TRP A 123 -22.85 -3.28 -13.26
C TRP A 123 -22.17 -2.23 -12.36
N LEU A 124 -22.86 -1.13 -12.04
CA LEU A 124 -22.34 -0.10 -11.12
C LEU A 124 -22.32 -0.58 -9.66
N LEU A 125 -23.36 -1.29 -9.22
CA LEU A 125 -23.52 -1.67 -7.82
C LEU A 125 -22.78 -2.96 -7.45
N LEU A 126 -22.52 -3.86 -8.41
CA LEU A 126 -21.85 -5.13 -8.14
C LEU A 126 -20.45 -4.97 -7.50
N PRO A 127 -19.54 -4.08 -7.95
CA PRO A 127 -18.24 -3.90 -7.31
C PRO A 127 -18.37 -3.39 -5.88
N LEU A 128 -19.34 -2.50 -5.64
CA LEU A 128 -19.64 -1.96 -4.32
C LEU A 128 -20.19 -3.05 -3.39
N GLY A 129 -21.10 -3.88 -3.89
CA GLY A 129 -21.64 -5.04 -3.18
C GLY A 129 -20.56 -6.04 -2.78
N VAL A 130 -19.71 -6.42 -3.74
CA VAL A 130 -18.60 -7.37 -3.52
C VAL A 130 -17.55 -6.79 -2.56
N ALA A 131 -17.20 -5.51 -2.69
CA ALA A 131 -16.25 -4.85 -1.79
C ALA A 131 -16.78 -4.80 -0.35
N SER A 132 -18.05 -4.43 -0.17
CA SER A 132 -18.70 -4.42 1.15
C SER A 132 -18.78 -5.81 1.77
N LEU A 133 -19.18 -6.83 1.00
CA LEU A 133 -19.18 -8.22 1.49
C LEU A 133 -17.78 -8.69 1.86
N ARG A 134 -16.76 -8.35 1.06
CA ARG A 134 -15.37 -8.68 1.36
C ARG A 134 -14.87 -7.97 2.62
N ALA A 135 -15.23 -6.70 2.79
CA ALA A 135 -14.92 -5.93 3.99
C ALA A 135 -15.56 -6.57 5.22
N TRP A 136 -16.83 -6.97 5.13
CA TRP A 136 -17.50 -7.71 6.20
C TRP A 136 -16.81 -9.05 6.53
N VAL A 137 -16.47 -9.85 5.52
CA VAL A 137 -15.74 -11.12 5.70
C VAL A 137 -14.41 -10.90 6.40
N SER A 138 -13.70 -9.83 6.03
CA SER A 138 -12.44 -9.44 6.67
C SER A 138 -12.63 -8.98 8.11
N MET A 139 -13.62 -8.12 8.37
CA MET A 139 -13.92 -7.61 9.72
C MET A 139 -14.39 -8.70 10.67
N ALA A 140 -15.21 -9.63 10.17
CA ALA A 140 -15.69 -10.77 10.94
C ALA A 140 -14.64 -11.88 11.09
N GLU A 141 -13.45 -11.72 10.48
CA GLU A 141 -12.39 -12.72 10.41
C GLU A 141 -12.88 -14.11 9.96
N LEU A 142 -13.89 -14.13 9.09
CA LEU A 142 -14.60 -15.37 8.71
C LEU A 142 -13.66 -16.39 8.06
N ASP A 143 -12.68 -15.93 7.27
CA ASP A 143 -11.70 -16.80 6.64
C ASP A 143 -10.80 -17.49 7.68
N LYS A 144 -10.21 -16.71 8.61
CA LYS A 144 -9.42 -17.26 9.72
C LYS A 144 -10.24 -18.26 10.52
N ARG A 145 -11.50 -17.94 10.82
CA ARG A 145 -12.41 -18.82 11.57
C ARG A 145 -12.80 -20.07 10.81
N TRP A 146 -13.00 -19.98 9.50
CA TRP A 146 -13.31 -21.12 8.66
C TRP A 146 -12.15 -22.10 8.60
N VAL A 147 -10.92 -21.59 8.43
CA VAL A 147 -9.70 -22.40 8.49
C VAL A 147 -9.55 -23.04 9.87
N MET A 148 -9.73 -22.27 10.95
CA MET A 148 -9.67 -22.77 12.32
C MET A 148 -10.76 -23.78 12.65
N TRP A 149 -11.95 -23.65 12.06
CA TRP A 149 -13.04 -24.60 12.25
C TRP A 149 -12.71 -25.95 11.60
N ARG A 150 -12.14 -25.94 10.39
CA ARG A 150 -11.77 -27.16 9.66
C ARG A 150 -10.50 -27.84 10.18
N ARG A 151 -9.49 -27.06 10.58
CA ARG A 151 -8.12 -27.58 10.85
C ARG A 151 -7.56 -27.17 12.21
N GLY A 152 -8.22 -26.25 12.89
CA GLY A 152 -7.66 -25.67 14.11
C GLY A 152 -7.67 -26.66 15.27
N ILE A 153 -6.60 -26.64 16.05
CA ILE A 153 -6.39 -27.50 17.22
C ILE A 153 -6.50 -26.64 18.48
N THR A 154 -7.23 -27.13 19.48
CA THR A 154 -7.41 -26.44 20.75
C THR A 154 -6.30 -26.81 21.74
N VAL A 155 -5.65 -25.80 22.31
CA VAL A 155 -4.62 -25.96 23.35
C VAL A 155 -4.83 -24.97 24.47
N ARG A 156 -4.29 -25.30 25.65
CA ARG A 156 -4.20 -24.33 26.75
C ARG A 156 -3.03 -23.37 26.49
N ALA A 157 -3.28 -22.10 26.72
CA ALA A 157 -2.32 -21.01 26.55
C ALA A 157 -2.29 -20.13 27.79
N ARG A 158 -1.10 -19.67 28.15
CA ARG A 158 -0.92 -18.71 29.22
C ARG A 158 -1.03 -17.31 28.64
N PHE A 159 -1.89 -16.48 29.24
CA PHE A 159 -2.10 -15.10 28.83
C PHE A 159 -1.36 -14.18 29.79
N GLU A 160 -0.58 -13.27 29.24
CA GLU A 160 0.13 -12.23 29.97
C GLU A 160 -0.32 -10.87 29.44
N SER A 161 -0.68 -9.95 30.33
CA SER A 161 -1.01 -8.57 29.94
C SER A 161 0.29 -7.86 29.58
N ASP A 162 0.37 -7.25 28.40
CA ASP A 162 1.54 -6.47 28.00
C ASP A 162 1.52 -5.11 28.72
N PRO A 163 2.44 -4.84 29.66
CA PRO A 163 2.45 -3.57 30.40
C PRO A 163 3.03 -2.41 29.57
N HIS A 164 3.58 -2.66 28.37
CA HIS A 164 4.23 -1.65 27.54
C HIS A 164 3.37 -1.15 26.38
N ARG A 165 2.12 -1.62 26.28
CA ARG A 165 1.12 -1.11 25.32
C ARG A 165 -0.05 -0.50 26.06
N ASP A 166 -0.22 0.81 25.91
CA ASP A 166 -1.34 1.61 26.45
C ASP A 166 -2.73 1.18 25.92
N SER A 167 -2.81 0.22 24.98
CA SER A 167 -4.09 -0.32 24.54
C SER A 167 -4.62 -1.34 25.54
N THR A 168 -5.78 -1.04 26.14
CA THR A 168 -6.50 -1.80 27.17
C THR A 168 -6.86 -3.26 26.81
N SER A 169 -6.43 -3.77 25.65
CA SER A 169 -6.82 -5.06 25.09
C SER A 169 -5.69 -5.87 24.44
N SER A 170 -4.41 -5.52 24.64
CA SER A 170 -3.30 -6.35 24.12
C SER A 170 -2.81 -7.38 25.15
N TYR A 171 -3.00 -8.66 24.84
CA TYR A 171 -2.48 -9.79 25.60
C TYR A 171 -1.38 -10.51 24.81
N ILE A 172 -0.30 -10.90 25.48
CA ILE A 172 0.69 -11.83 24.94
C ILE A 172 0.21 -13.24 25.28
N VAL A 173 0.02 -14.05 24.25
CA VAL A 173 -0.46 -15.43 24.34
C VAL A 173 0.73 -16.36 24.17
N HIS A 174 1.08 -17.08 25.23
CA HIS A 174 2.15 -18.08 25.25
C HIS A 174 1.54 -19.47 25.18
N PHE A 175 1.86 -20.25 24.16
CA PHE A 175 1.38 -21.62 24.06
C PHE A 175 2.45 -22.57 23.51
N ARG A 176 2.22 -23.86 23.72
CA ARG A 176 3.06 -24.92 23.17
C ARG A 176 2.29 -25.63 22.05
N THR A 177 2.88 -25.67 20.86
CA THR A 177 2.39 -26.47 19.73
C THR A 177 2.47 -27.97 20.06
N LEU A 178 1.78 -28.80 19.27
CA LEU A 178 1.84 -30.26 19.43
C LEU A 178 3.27 -30.80 19.26
N ASP A 179 4.07 -30.17 18.41
CA ASP A 179 5.49 -30.51 18.18
C ASP A 179 6.40 -30.05 19.33
N GLY A 180 5.83 -29.51 20.41
CA GLY A 180 6.57 -29.07 21.58
C GLY A 180 7.25 -27.71 21.44
N ARG A 181 7.06 -26.98 20.33
CA ARG A 181 7.60 -25.62 20.15
C ARG A 181 6.78 -24.60 20.94
N LYS A 182 7.47 -23.72 21.67
CA LYS A 182 6.87 -22.58 22.37
C LYS A 182 6.67 -21.43 21.38
N VAL A 183 5.47 -20.88 21.32
CA VAL A 183 5.10 -19.79 20.41
C VAL A 183 4.48 -18.66 21.23
N THR A 184 4.84 -17.43 20.88
CA THR A 184 4.33 -16.20 21.48
C THR A 184 3.60 -15.39 20.41
N VAL A 185 2.33 -15.08 20.65
CA VAL A 185 1.49 -14.33 19.70
C VAL A 185 0.76 -13.21 20.43
N ASN A 186 0.66 -12.05 19.81
CA ASN A 186 -0.15 -10.95 20.32
C ASN A 186 -1.63 -11.22 20.02
N GLY A 187 -2.44 -11.34 21.07
CA GLY A 187 -3.89 -11.50 21.00
C GLY A 187 -4.61 -10.24 21.50
N GLN A 188 -5.74 -9.91 20.86
CA GLN A 188 -6.58 -8.77 21.29
C GLN A 188 -7.61 -9.14 22.37
N VAL A 189 -7.76 -10.43 22.67
CA VAL A 189 -8.84 -10.92 23.54
C VAL A 189 -8.30 -12.05 24.41
N ARG A 190 -8.63 -12.03 25.71
CA ARG A 190 -8.33 -13.13 26.62
C ARG A 190 -9.30 -14.29 26.39
N GLY A 191 -8.77 -15.50 26.26
CA GLY A 191 -9.59 -16.71 26.11
C GLY A 191 -10.32 -17.10 27.38
N HIS A 192 -11.56 -17.54 27.21
CA HIS A 192 -12.29 -18.21 28.27
C HIS A 192 -11.57 -19.52 28.62
N ARG A 193 -11.33 -19.78 29.92
CA ARG A 193 -10.60 -20.96 30.43
C ARG A 193 -9.18 -21.16 29.91
N GLU A 194 -8.53 -20.08 29.46
CA GLU A 194 -7.15 -20.13 28.96
C GLU A 194 -6.99 -21.04 27.73
N GLU A 195 -8.06 -21.27 26.97
CA GLU A 195 -8.04 -22.08 25.76
C GLU A 195 -7.89 -21.19 24.52
N ILE A 196 -7.09 -21.65 23.56
CA ILE A 196 -6.97 -21.06 22.22
C ILE A 196 -7.05 -22.14 21.16
N ARG A 197 -7.41 -21.74 19.94
CA ARG A 197 -7.35 -22.59 18.76
C ARG A 197 -6.31 -22.03 17.80
N TYR A 198 -5.37 -22.87 17.35
CA TYR A 198 -4.34 -22.44 16.40
C TYR A 198 -4.34 -23.35 15.16
N ASP A 199 -3.79 -22.85 14.05
CA ASP A 199 -3.64 -23.62 12.81
C ASP A 199 -2.31 -24.39 12.88
N PRO A 200 -2.31 -25.74 12.78
CA PRO A 200 -1.08 -26.52 12.78
C PRO A 200 -0.15 -26.21 11.59
N GLN A 201 -0.68 -25.70 10.47
CA GLN A 201 0.15 -25.31 9.32
C GLN A 201 0.76 -23.90 9.47
N ASP A 202 0.14 -23.04 10.26
CA ASP A 202 0.56 -21.67 10.50
C ASP A 202 0.31 -21.28 11.96
N SER A 203 1.30 -21.57 12.83
CA SER A 203 1.21 -21.33 14.27
C SER A 203 1.11 -19.86 14.65
N SER A 204 1.30 -18.93 13.71
CA SER A 204 1.07 -17.49 13.94
C SER A 204 -0.42 -17.14 13.95
N ARG A 205 -1.26 -17.96 13.31
CA ARG A 205 -2.71 -17.82 13.33
C ARG A 205 -3.24 -18.43 14.62
N VAL A 206 -3.76 -17.58 15.48
CA VAL A 206 -4.39 -17.98 16.75
C VAL A 206 -5.77 -17.35 16.82
N LEU A 207 -6.75 -18.14 17.25
CA LEU A 207 -8.12 -17.72 17.44
C LEU A 207 -8.59 -18.09 18.84
N VAL A 208 -9.14 -17.11 19.53
CA VAL A 208 -9.63 -17.28 20.89
C VAL A 208 -11.12 -17.69 20.83
N PRO A 209 -11.56 -18.74 21.55
CA PRO A 209 -12.93 -19.23 21.50
C PRO A 209 -13.91 -18.30 22.23
N THR A 210 -14.20 -17.14 21.66
CA THR A 210 -15.28 -16.23 22.08
C THR A 210 -16.54 -16.53 21.27
N ARG A 211 -17.21 -17.65 21.58
CA ARG A 211 -18.35 -18.15 20.77
C ARG A 211 -19.50 -17.14 20.67
N VAL A 212 -19.83 -16.45 21.76
CA VAL A 212 -21.00 -15.56 21.83
C VAL A 212 -20.68 -14.12 21.42
N ALA A 213 -19.61 -13.53 21.97
CA ALA A 213 -19.23 -12.15 21.67
C ALA A 213 -18.93 -11.94 20.18
N TRP A 214 -18.34 -12.93 19.51
CA TRP A 214 -18.08 -12.83 18.09
C TRP A 214 -19.34 -12.83 17.24
N LEU A 215 -20.35 -13.63 17.59
CA LEU A 215 -21.59 -13.67 16.79
C LEU A 215 -22.25 -12.29 16.79
N GLY A 216 -22.22 -11.60 17.94
CA GLY A 216 -22.64 -10.20 18.05
C GLY A 216 -21.82 -9.25 17.19
N VAL A 217 -20.48 -9.34 17.22
CA VAL A 217 -19.60 -8.49 16.38
C VAL A 217 -19.80 -8.77 14.88
N ALA A 218 -19.89 -10.04 14.49
CA ALA A 218 -20.12 -10.44 13.11
C ALA A 218 -21.50 -9.99 12.60
N LEU A 219 -22.52 -10.07 13.45
CA LEU A 219 -23.87 -9.58 13.15
C LEU A 219 -23.91 -8.05 13.07
N ALA A 220 -23.27 -7.34 13.99
CA ALA A 220 -23.17 -5.89 13.94
C ALA A 220 -22.42 -5.42 12.69
N ALA A 221 -21.28 -6.04 12.37
CA ALA A 221 -20.54 -5.78 11.14
C ALA A 221 -21.36 -6.13 9.89
N PHE A 222 -22.19 -7.17 9.98
CA PHE A 222 -23.13 -7.52 8.90
C PHE A 222 -24.15 -6.39 8.73
N MET A 223 -24.82 -5.94 9.79
CA MET A 223 -25.80 -4.85 9.70
C MET A 223 -25.19 -3.55 9.18
N LEU A 224 -23.95 -3.25 9.55
CA LEU A 224 -23.27 -2.02 9.14
C LEU A 224 -22.78 -2.04 7.69
N ILE A 225 -22.30 -3.19 7.19
CA ILE A 225 -21.59 -3.26 5.90
C ILE A 225 -22.05 -4.46 5.06
N GLY A 226 -22.20 -5.63 5.66
CA GLY A 226 -22.62 -6.86 4.96
C GLY A 226 -24.00 -6.75 4.33
N PHE A 227 -24.97 -6.17 5.03
CA PHE A 227 -26.35 -5.96 4.59
C PHE A 227 -26.39 -5.09 3.33
N TRP A 228 -25.69 -3.96 3.34
CA TRP A 228 -25.54 -3.11 2.16
C TRP A 228 -24.85 -3.84 1.02
N GLY A 229 -23.85 -4.67 1.32
CA GLY A 229 -23.22 -5.55 0.36
C GLY A 229 -24.21 -6.47 -0.36
N VAL A 230 -25.13 -7.09 0.38
CA VAL A 230 -26.22 -7.91 -0.18
C VAL A 230 -27.16 -7.05 -1.02
N VAL A 231 -27.65 -5.93 -0.48
CA VAL A 231 -28.59 -5.02 -1.16
C VAL A 231 -28.03 -4.54 -2.49
N PHE A 232 -26.76 -4.11 -2.54
CA PHE A 232 -26.11 -3.69 -3.77
C PHE A 232 -25.86 -4.82 -4.77
N SER A 233 -25.86 -6.08 -4.32
CA SER A 233 -25.71 -7.24 -5.19
C SER A 233 -27.04 -7.71 -5.80
N ILE A 234 -28.19 -7.34 -5.23
CA ILE A 234 -29.53 -7.76 -5.71
C ILE A 234 -29.76 -7.43 -7.19
N PRO A 235 -29.48 -6.21 -7.68
CA PRO A 235 -29.71 -5.88 -9.10
C PRO A 235 -28.91 -6.77 -10.04
N ALA A 236 -27.70 -7.17 -9.66
CA ALA A 236 -26.87 -8.07 -10.45
C ALA A 236 -27.40 -9.50 -10.49
N VAL A 237 -27.96 -10.00 -9.38
CA VAL A 237 -28.62 -11.31 -9.35
C VAL A 237 -29.87 -11.31 -10.22
N LEU A 238 -30.71 -10.28 -10.10
CA LEU A 238 -31.92 -10.13 -10.93
C LEU A 238 -31.57 -10.01 -12.42
N TRP A 239 -30.53 -9.25 -12.74
CA TRP A 239 -30.07 -9.12 -14.12
C TRP A 239 -29.52 -10.45 -14.67
N LEU A 240 -28.77 -11.21 -13.88
CA LEU A 240 -28.28 -12.53 -14.28
C LEU A 240 -29.42 -13.53 -14.51
N ILE A 241 -30.44 -13.52 -13.65
CA ILE A 241 -31.64 -14.35 -13.81
C ILE A 241 -32.37 -13.96 -15.10
N GLY A 242 -32.57 -12.66 -15.34
CA GLY A 242 -33.20 -12.15 -16.56
C GLY A 242 -32.41 -12.52 -17.83
N LEU A 243 -31.08 -12.48 -17.76
CA LEU A 243 -30.20 -12.90 -18.84
C LEU A 243 -30.32 -14.40 -19.14
N LEU A 244 -30.35 -15.24 -18.10
CA LEU A 244 -30.53 -16.70 -18.24
C LEU A 244 -31.93 -17.09 -18.76
N ALA A 245 -32.91 -16.21 -18.62
CA ALA A 245 -34.27 -16.42 -19.10
C ALA A 245 -34.49 -15.96 -20.55
N LEU A 246 -33.46 -15.39 -21.22
CA LEU A 246 -33.57 -15.01 -22.63
C LEU A 246 -33.65 -16.27 -23.52
N PRO A 247 -34.57 -16.31 -24.50
CA PRO A 247 -34.59 -17.38 -25.48
C PRO A 247 -33.33 -17.32 -26.35
N PHE A 248 -32.57 -18.42 -26.38
CA PHE A 248 -31.40 -18.59 -27.24
C PHE A 248 -31.80 -18.85 -28.70
#